data_AF-A0A1V5WHZ3-F1
#
_entry.id   AF-A0A1V5WHZ3-F1
#
_cell.length_a   1.000
_cell.length_b   1.000
_cell.length_c   1.000
_cell.angle_alpha   90.00
_cell.angle_beta   90.00
_cell.angle_gamma   90.00
#
_symmetry.space_group_name_H-M   'P 1'
#
loop_
_entity.id
_entity.type
_entity.pdbx_description
1 polymer ?
#
loop_
_entity_poly.entity_id
_entity_poly.type
_entity_poly.pdbx_seq_one_letter_code
_entity_poly.pdbx_strand_id
1 'polypeptide(L)' 'MAELDPRHLAAVKRQVWAQFPELQGVEPEIASRPAPGAAGELLILTFQRQLPLPGGGTLRRLVRATVTPEGEIVKITSSR' A
#
# COMPACT_ATOMS: atom_id res chain seq x y z
N MET A 1 14.77 8.00 6.40
CA MET A 1 13.83 7.18 5.61
C MET A 1 13.01 6.42 6.63
N ALA A 2 11.69 6.58 6.73
CA ALA A 2 10.99 5.77 7.73
C ALA A 2 10.99 4.32 7.27
N GLU A 3 11.51 3.47 8.14
CA GLU A 3 11.61 2.04 7.92
C GLU A 3 10.41 1.37 8.58
N LEU A 4 9.56 0.74 7.76
CA LEU A 4 8.65 -0.28 8.27
C LEU A 4 9.48 -1.55 8.47
N ASP A 5 9.37 -2.20 9.63
CA ASP A 5 10.02 -3.49 9.86
C ASP A 5 9.66 -4.45 8.71
N PRO A 6 10.65 -5.13 8.08
CA PRO A 6 10.41 -6.07 6.99
C PRO A 6 9.33 -7.12 7.30
N ARG A 7 9.18 -7.52 8.56
CA ARG A 7 8.15 -8.46 9.02
C ARG A 7 6.75 -7.87 8.91
N HIS A 8 6.59 -6.62 9.36
CA HIS A 8 5.34 -5.88 9.25
C HIS A 8 5.02 -5.57 7.79
N LEU A 9 6.01 -5.18 6.99
CA LEU A 9 5.87 -4.96 5.56
C LEU A 9 5.36 -6.23 4.85
N ALA A 10 5.94 -7.39 5.15
CA ALA A 10 5.49 -8.66 4.57
C ALA A 10 4.08 -9.04 5.00
N ALA A 11 3.68 -8.76 6.24
CA ALA A 11 2.31 -8.96 6.71
C ALA A 11 1.32 -8.05 5.97
N VAL A 12 1.61 -6.75 5.87
CA VAL A 12 0.79 -5.77 5.15
C VAL A 12 0.68 -6.14 3.66
N LYS A 13 1.79 -6.48 3.00
CA LYS A 13 1.80 -6.94 1.61
C LYS A 13 0.85 -8.12 1.40
N ARG A 14 0.90 -9.13 2.27
CA ARG A 14 -0.01 -10.30 2.19
C ARG A 14 -1.47 -9.91 2.35
N GLN A 15 -1.80 -9.01 3.28
CA GLN A 15 -3.18 -8.53 3.46
C GLN A 15 -3.68 -7.74 2.24
N VAL A 16 -2.83 -6.88 1.67
CA VAL A 16 -3.18 -6.13 0.46
C VAL A 16 -3.36 -7.09 -0.73
N TRP A 17 -2.49 -8.08 -0.92
CA TRP A 17 -2.64 -9.06 -1.99
C TRP A 17 -3.86 -9.96 -1.83
N ALA A 18 -4.28 -10.25 -0.60
CA ALA A 18 -5.52 -10.99 -0.35
C ALA A 18 -6.77 -10.22 -0.78
N GLN A 19 -6.75 -8.89 -0.67
CA GLN A 19 -7.87 -8.01 -1.10
C GLN A 19 -7.76 -7.58 -2.56
N PHE A 20 -6.54 -7.41 -3.06
CA PHE A 20 -6.19 -6.93 -4.40
C PHE A 20 -5.19 -7.89 -5.05
N PRO A 21 -5.63 -9.10 -5.45
CA PRO A 21 -4.75 -10.12 -6.05
C PRO A 21 -4.08 -9.62 -7.34
N GLU A 22 -4.67 -8.64 -8.03
CA GLU A 22 -4.07 -8.00 -9.19
C GLU A 22 -2.77 -7.24 -8.87
N LEU A 23 -2.50 -6.91 -7.60
CA LEU A 23 -1.27 -6.27 -7.14
C LEU A 23 -0.24 -7.24 -6.57
N GLN A 24 -0.50 -8.56 -6.64
CA GLN A 24 0.45 -9.55 -6.15
C GLN A 24 1.79 -9.44 -6.89
N GLY A 25 2.87 -9.39 -6.11
CA GLY A 25 4.24 -9.22 -6.62
C GLY A 25 4.65 -7.76 -6.89
N VAL A 26 3.75 -6.79 -6.71
CA VAL A 26 4.10 -5.35 -6.80
C VAL A 26 4.83 -4.91 -5.54
N GLU A 27 5.96 -4.23 -5.71
CA GLU A 27 6.63 -3.55 -4.62
C GLU A 27 5.95 -2.20 -4.32
N PRO A 28 5.45 -1.99 -3.10
CA PRO A 28 4.89 -0.71 -2.71
C PRO A 28 5.98 0.31 -2.45
N GLU A 29 5.71 1.55 -2.81
CA GLU A 29 6.48 2.69 -2.34
C GLU A 29 6.09 3.03 -0.90
N ILE A 30 7.06 3.16 0.00
CA ILE A 30 6.83 3.46 1.42
C ILE A 30 7.11 4.93 1.66
N ALA A 31 6.09 5.68 2.09
CA ALA A 31 6.21 7.10 2.44
C ALA A 31 5.81 7.33 3.89
N SER A 32 6.63 8.08 4.63
CA SER A 32 6.36 8.48 6.00
C SER A 32 5.49 9.74 6.00
N ARG A 33 4.42 9.75 6.79
CA ARG A 33 3.57 10.92 6.97
C ARG A 33 3.32 11.17 8.46
N PRO A 34 3.54 12.39 8.95
CA PRO A 34 3.12 12.74 10.31
C PRO A 34 1.59 12.67 10.39
N ALA A 35 1.06 11.95 11.39
CA ALA A 35 -0.37 11.93 11.64
C ALA A 35 -0.82 13.29 12.21
N PRO A 36 -1.78 13.99 11.59
CA PRO A 36 -2.32 15.20 12.19
C PRO A 36 -3.14 14.81 13.44
N GLY A 37 -2.65 15.18 14.63
CA GLY A 37 -3.37 15.03 15.90
C GLY A 37 -3.03 13.78 16.74
N ALA A 38 -2.20 12.87 16.25
CA ALA A 38 -1.66 11.77 17.04
C ALA A 38 -0.13 11.88 17.05
N ALA A 39 0.49 11.70 18.22
CA ALA A 39 1.95 11.66 18.37
C ALA A 39 2.53 10.35 17.81
N GLY A 40 2.28 10.09 16.52
CA GLY A 40 2.66 8.86 15.84
C GLY A 40 2.98 9.11 14.37
N GLU A 41 4.02 8.43 13.90
CA GLU A 41 4.36 8.39 12.48
C GLU A 41 3.47 7.37 11.78
N LEU A 42 2.83 7.76 10.67
CA LEU A 42 2.11 6.82 9.81
C LEU A 42 2.94 6.54 8.56
N LEU A 43 2.83 5.32 8.07
CA LEU A 43 3.50 4.87 6.88
C LEU A 43 2.44 4.63 5.81
N ILE A 44 2.67 5.16 4.61
CA ILE A 44 1.77 5.03 3.47
C ILE A 44 2.47 4.13 2.47
N LEU A 45 1.93 2.94 2.26
CA LEU A 45 2.35 2.00 1.24
C LEU A 45 1.52 2.22 -0.02
N THR A 46 2.16 2.66 -1.10
CA THR A 46 1.52 2.88 -2.39
C THR A 46 1.88 1.76 -3.35
N PHE A 47 0.90 0.90 -3.63
CA PHE A 47 0.96 -0.14 -4.65
C PHE A 47 0.41 0.42 -5.95
N GLN A 48 1.18 0.31 -7.03
CA GLN A 48 0.73 0.74 -8.35
C GLN A 48 1.03 -0.33 -9.39
N ARG A 49 0.04 -0.62 -10.23
CA ARG A 49 0.21 -1.53 -11.37
C ARG A 49 -0.58 -1.03 -12.56
N GLN A 50 0.03 -1.11 -13.73
CA GLN A 50 -0.69 -0.95 -14.99
C GLN A 50 -1.19 -2.32 -15.44
N LEU A 51 -2.50 -2.42 -15.67
CA LEU A 51 -3.15 -3.63 -16.15
C LEU A 51 -3.62 -3.37 -17.59
N PRO A 52 -3.26 -4.22 -18.55
CA PRO A 52 -3.79 -4.11 -19.90
C PRO A 52 -5.30 -4.41 -19.88
N LEU A 53 -6.08 -3.61 -20.60
CA LEU A 53 -7.50 -3.81 -20.80
C LEU A 53 -7.77 -4.49 -22.16
N PRO A 54 -8.79 -5.36 -22.24
CA PRO A 54 -9.23 -5.90 -23.52
C PRO A 54 -9.74 -4.74 -24.39
N GLY A 55 -9.04 -4.47 -25.50
CA GLY A 55 -9.32 -3.34 -26.38
C GLY A 55 -8.16 -2.34 -26.55
N GLY A 56 -6.99 -2.59 -25.96
CA GLY A 56 -5.76 -1.82 -26.25
C GLY A 56 -5.50 -0.64 -25.31
N GLY A 57 -6.26 -0.50 -24.23
CA GLY A 57 -6.01 0.48 -23.16
C GLY A 57 -5.21 -0.10 -21.99
N THR A 58 -4.72 0.75 -21.11
CA THR A 58 -4.11 0.34 -19.82
C THR A 58 -4.85 1.00 -18.66
N LEU A 59 -5.28 0.20 -17.70
CA LEU A 59 -5.86 0.67 -16.44
C LEU A 59 -4.75 0.82 -15.39
N ARG A 60 -4.61 2.00 -14.79
CA ARG A 60 -3.68 2.19 -13.67
C ARG A 60 -4.40 1.89 -12.36
N ARG A 61 -4.12 0.71 -11.79
CA ARG A 61 -4.57 0.35 -10.46
C ARG A 61 -3.63 0.97 -9.42
N LEU A 62 -4.17 1.76 -8.51
CA LEU A 62 -3.41 2.38 -7.42
C LEU A 62 -4.08 2.08 -6.09
N VAL A 63 -3.36 1.47 -5.16
CA VAL A 63 -3.83 1.16 -3.80
C VAL A 63 -2.86 1.76 -2.80
N ARG A 64 -3.39 2.53 -1.86
CA ARG A 64 -2.64 3.14 -0.76
C ARG A 64 -3.12 2.54 0.55
N ALA A 65 -2.22 1.88 1.26
CA ALA A 65 -2.45 1.41 2.61
C ALA A 65 -1.72 2.32 3.59
N THR A 66 -2.45 3.02 4.45
CA THR A 66 -1.91 3.72 5.60
C THR A 66 -1.78 2.71 6.74
N VAL A 67 -0.58 2.58 7.28
CA VAL A 67 -0.24 1.66 8.35
C VAL A 67 0.50 2.37 9.47
N THR A 68 0.39 1.84 10.68
CA THR A 68 1.20 2.27 11.82
C THR A 68 2.61 1.66 11.74
N PRO A 69 3.59 2.15 12.51
CA PRO A 69 4.94 1.56 12.59
C PRO A 69 4.91 0.12 13.11
N GLU A 70 3.86 -0.24 13.85
CA GLU A 70 3.59 -1.58 14.38
C GLU A 70 3.04 -2.54 13.31
N GLY A 71 2.78 -2.05 12.09
CA GLY A 71 2.26 -2.85 10.99
C GLY A 71 0.74 -2.99 10.96
N GLU A 72 0.02 -2.22 11.76
CA GLU A 72 -1.45 -2.21 11.73
C GLU A 72 -1.96 -1.35 10.58
N ILE A 73 -2.88 -1.87 9.78
CA ILE A 73 -3.47 -1.11 8.68
C ILE A 73 -4.61 -0.23 9.20
N VAL A 74 -4.36 1.09 9.24
CA VAL A 74 -5.34 2.10 9.66
C VAL A 74 -6.37 2.36 8.56
N LYS A 75 -5.93 2.38 7.29
CA LYS A 75 -6.81 2.70 6.17
C LYS A 75 -6.28 2.13 4.86
N ILE A 76 -7.17 1.63 4.02
CA ILE A 76 -6.85 1.29 2.62
C ILE A 76 -7.70 2.15 1.70
N THR A 77 -7.06 2.74 0.69
CA THR A 77 -7.72 3.52 -0.37
C THR A 77 -7.31 2.96 -1.72
N SER A 78 -8.27 2.57 -2.55
CA SER A 78 -8.02 2.09 -3.91
C SER A 78 -8.62 3.04 -4.94
N SER A 79 -7.84 3.41 -5.95
CA SER A 79 -8.32 4.08 -7.17
C SER A 79 -8.48 3.05 -8.29
N ARG A 80 -9.53 3.20 -9.10
CA ARG A 80 -9.70 2.51 -10.38
C ARG A 80 -9.28 3.44 -11.50
#